data_AF-C1MSD8-F1
#
_entry.id   AF-C1MSD8-F1
#
_cell.length_a   1.000
_cell.length_b   1.000
_cell.length_c   1.000
_cell.angle_alpha   90.00
_cell.angle_beta   90.00
_cell.angle_gamma   90.00
#
_symmetry.space_group_name_H-M   'P 1'
#
loop_
_entity.id
_entity.type
_entity.pdbx_description
1 polymer ?
#
loop_
_entity_poly.entity_id
_entity_poly.type
_entity_poly.pdbx_seq_one_letter_code
_entity_poly.pdbx_strand_id
1 'polypeptide(L)'
;MDLAGGVRDAETDHACAHLGKAIGVANLLRGTHAHSKQRRSYIPVDLCAKHGVSTEDVYRGNSTEALRNAVHEVASAAMAHLNTARGMRERIAAKCSRRVLSISRREDAATAAAVLLPAVGTGAYLDALEKRDFDVFDPGLIRGTMPLVTQARIGWNAYRGTY
;
A
#
# COMPACT_ATOMS: atom_id res chain seq x y z
N MET A 1 -1.21 20.52 -2.27
CA MET A 1 -1.21 20.10 -0.86
C MET A 1 0.20 20.26 -0.35
N ASP A 2 0.45 21.35 0.36
CA ASP A 2 1.73 21.66 0.99
C ASP A 2 1.93 20.78 2.22
N LEU A 3 2.78 19.76 2.11
CA LEU A 3 3.27 19.08 3.30
C LEU A 3 4.38 19.94 3.91
N ALA A 4 4.06 20.53 5.07
CA ALA A 4 4.96 21.08 6.09
C ALA A 4 6.39 21.42 5.63
N GLY A 5 6.65 22.69 5.31
CA GLY A 5 8.02 23.24 5.29
C GLY A 5 8.52 23.92 4.00
N GLY A 6 7.69 24.12 2.98
CA GLY A 6 8.06 24.96 1.82
C GLY A 6 9.22 24.41 0.96
N VAL A 7 9.55 23.12 1.09
CA VAL A 7 10.66 22.47 0.41
C VAL A 7 10.13 21.61 -0.74
N ARG A 8 10.20 22.14 -1.97
CA ARG A 8 10.03 21.35 -3.20
C ARG A 8 11.27 20.48 -3.41
N ASP A 9 11.15 19.18 -3.26
CA ASP A 9 12.19 18.20 -3.62
C ASP A 9 11.57 17.16 -4.56
N ALA A 10 11.97 17.21 -5.83
CA ALA A 10 11.38 16.39 -6.87
C ALA A 10 11.48 14.89 -6.55
N GLU A 11 12.55 14.43 -5.91
CA GLU A 11 12.69 13.02 -5.51
C GLU A 11 11.67 12.61 -4.44
N THR A 12 11.45 13.46 -3.45
CA THR A 12 10.41 13.26 -2.42
C THR A 12 9.02 13.25 -3.06
N ASP A 13 8.73 14.17 -3.97
CA ASP A 13 7.46 14.22 -4.70
C ASP A 13 7.25 12.97 -5.58
N HIS A 14 8.28 12.49 -6.26
CA HIS A 14 8.24 11.26 -7.03
C HIS A 14 8.00 10.02 -6.15
N ALA A 15 8.65 9.93 -4.99
CA ALA A 15 8.42 8.83 -4.05
C ALA A 15 7.01 8.86 -3.46
N CYS A 16 6.51 10.05 -3.08
CA CYS A 16 5.13 10.25 -2.63
C CYS A 16 4.12 9.85 -3.71
N ALA A 17 4.38 10.17 -4.98
CA ALA A 17 3.51 9.78 -6.08
C ALA A 17 3.42 8.25 -6.25
N HIS A 18 4.56 7.55 -6.19
CA HIS A 18 4.58 6.08 -6.22
C HIS A 18 3.88 5.46 -5.00
N LEU A 19 4.14 5.99 -3.81
CA LEU A 19 3.48 5.54 -2.59
C LEU A 19 1.96 5.75 -2.66
N GLY A 20 1.51 6.92 -3.12
CA GLY A 20 0.10 7.24 -3.29
C GLY A 20 -0.61 6.29 -4.24
N LYS A 21 0.02 5.95 -5.37
CA LYS A 21 -0.51 4.94 -6.31
C LYS A 21 -0.63 3.57 -5.65
N ALA A 22 0.41 3.12 -4.96
CA ALA A 22 0.39 1.82 -4.26
C ALA A 22 -0.71 1.76 -3.20
N ILE A 23 -0.85 2.81 -2.37
CA ILE A 23 -1.91 2.92 -1.35
C ILE A 23 -3.29 2.90 -2.01
N GLY A 24 -3.48 3.71 -3.05
CA GLY A 24 -4.77 3.82 -3.75
C GLY A 24 -5.22 2.47 -4.30
N VAL A 25 -4.34 1.79 -5.04
CA VAL A 25 -4.63 0.46 -5.60
C VAL A 25 -4.89 -0.56 -4.50
N ALA A 26 -4.06 -0.62 -3.46
CA ALA A 26 -4.25 -1.55 -2.35
C ALA A 26 -5.57 -1.30 -1.59
N ASN A 27 -5.98 -0.04 -1.43
CA ASN A 27 -7.25 0.31 -0.80
C ASN A 27 -8.45 -0.10 -1.67
N LEU A 28 -8.38 0.06 -2.99
CA LEU A 28 -9.42 -0.41 -3.90
C LEU A 28 -9.55 -1.93 -3.85
N LEU A 29 -8.42 -2.66 -3.88
CA LEU A 29 -8.40 -4.12 -3.71
C LEU A 29 -9.05 -4.53 -2.39
N ARG A 30 -8.65 -3.90 -1.27
CA ARG A 30 -9.21 -4.17 0.07
C ARG A 30 -10.70 -3.86 0.14
N GLY A 31 -11.15 -2.79 -0.52
CA GLY A 31 -12.54 -2.37 -0.58
C GLY A 31 -13.43 -3.26 -1.46
N THR A 32 -12.85 -4.08 -2.35
CA THR A 32 -13.59 -4.92 -3.30
C THR A 32 -14.65 -5.77 -2.61
N HIS A 33 -14.35 -6.39 -1.46
CA HIS A 33 -15.33 -7.19 -0.72
C HIS A 33 -16.56 -6.39 -0.25
N ALA A 34 -16.38 -5.14 0.20
CA ALA A 34 -17.51 -4.31 0.64
C ALA A 34 -18.29 -3.74 -0.55
N HIS A 35 -17.58 -3.39 -1.63
CA HIS A 35 -18.15 -2.77 -2.81
C HIS A 35 -18.85 -3.76 -3.76
N SER A 36 -18.44 -5.03 -3.78
CA SER A 36 -19.07 -6.07 -4.60
C SER A 36 -20.56 -6.22 -4.30
N LYS A 37 -20.94 -6.19 -3.01
CA LYS A 37 -22.34 -6.23 -2.54
C LYS A 37 -23.18 -5.06 -3.03
N GLN A 38 -22.54 -3.93 -3.33
CA GLN A 38 -23.17 -2.73 -3.89
C GLN A 38 -23.11 -2.71 -5.42
N ARG A 39 -22.77 -3.85 -6.05
CA ARG A 39 -22.54 -3.99 -7.49
C ARG A 39 -21.50 -3.01 -8.04
N ARG A 40 -20.43 -2.77 -7.26
CA ARG A 40 -19.28 -1.94 -7.66
C ARG A 40 -18.01 -2.78 -7.65
N SER A 41 -17.32 -2.82 -8.80
CA SER A 41 -16.01 -3.45 -8.94
C SER A 41 -14.98 -2.40 -9.33
N TYR A 42 -13.80 -2.47 -8.73
CA TYR A 42 -12.66 -1.61 -9.04
C TYR A 42 -11.50 -2.40 -9.65
N ILE A 43 -11.74 -3.66 -10.02
CA ILE A 43 -10.80 -4.43 -10.83
C ILE A 43 -10.83 -3.86 -12.26
N PRO A 44 -9.67 -3.55 -12.87
CA PRO A 44 -9.62 -3.00 -14.22
C PRO A 44 -10.33 -3.89 -15.25
N VAL A 45 -11.18 -3.28 -16.08
CA VAL A 45 -12.04 -4.01 -17.04
C VAL A 45 -11.22 -4.75 -18.09
N ASP A 46 -10.10 -4.17 -18.51
CA ASP A 46 -9.13 -4.78 -19.41
C ASP A 46 -8.52 -6.06 -18.82
N LEU A 47 -8.18 -6.07 -17.53
CA LEU A 47 -7.71 -7.28 -16.85
C LEU A 47 -8.82 -8.31 -16.66
N CYS A 48 -10.05 -7.87 -16.35
CA CYS A 48 -11.19 -8.78 -16.31
C CYS A 48 -11.40 -9.46 -17.68
N ALA A 49 -11.35 -8.69 -18.77
CA ALA A 49 -11.47 -9.24 -20.12
C ALA A 49 -10.33 -10.20 -20.46
N LYS A 50 -9.08 -9.82 -20.12
CA LYS A 50 -7.87 -10.63 -20.35
C LYS A 50 -7.96 -12.01 -19.69
N HIS A 51 -8.48 -12.08 -18.45
CA HIS A 51 -8.56 -13.30 -17.67
C HIS A 51 -9.91 -14.03 -17.77
N GLY A 52 -10.89 -13.48 -18.50
CA GLY A 52 -12.22 -14.06 -18.61
C GLY A 52 -13.06 -13.94 -17.33
N VAL A 53 -12.85 -12.89 -16.54
CA VAL A 53 -13.59 -12.62 -15.30
C VAL A 53 -14.98 -12.10 -15.63
N SER A 54 -16.01 -12.79 -15.16
CA SER A 54 -17.38 -12.27 -15.17
C SER A 54 -17.56 -11.19 -14.12
N THR A 55 -18.14 -10.06 -14.49
CA THR A 55 -18.49 -8.99 -13.53
C THR A 55 -19.48 -9.47 -12.48
N GLU A 56 -20.37 -10.39 -12.84
CA GLU A 56 -21.35 -10.97 -11.90
C GLU A 56 -20.67 -11.86 -10.86
N ASP A 57 -19.60 -12.58 -11.22
CA ASP A 57 -18.79 -13.34 -10.25
C ASP A 57 -18.15 -12.40 -9.22
N VAL A 58 -17.64 -11.25 -9.66
CA VAL A 58 -17.10 -10.24 -8.76
C VAL A 58 -18.20 -9.69 -7.83
N TYR A 59 -19.38 -9.38 -8.36
CA TYR A 59 -20.50 -8.87 -7.55
C TYR A 59 -21.02 -9.87 -6.52
N ARG A 60 -21.01 -11.16 -6.85
CA ARG A 60 -21.41 -12.25 -5.95
C ARG A 60 -20.36 -12.57 -4.89
N GLY A 61 -19.13 -12.09 -5.07
CA GLY A 61 -18.01 -12.47 -4.21
C GLY A 61 -17.47 -13.86 -4.52
N ASN A 62 -17.66 -14.35 -5.75
CA ASN A 62 -17.15 -15.63 -6.18
C ASN A 62 -15.64 -15.52 -6.44
N SER A 63 -14.83 -16.20 -5.62
CA SER A 63 -13.37 -16.26 -5.78
C SER A 63 -12.99 -17.30 -6.85
N THR A 64 -13.10 -16.91 -8.12
CA THR A 64 -12.66 -17.73 -9.25
C THR A 64 -11.15 -17.59 -9.49
N GLU A 65 -10.54 -18.61 -10.10
CA GLU A 65 -9.11 -18.55 -10.47
C GLU A 65 -8.83 -17.37 -11.43
N ALA A 66 -9.71 -17.14 -12.39
CA ALA A 66 -9.65 -15.98 -13.29
C ALA A 66 -9.59 -14.65 -12.52
N LEU A 67 -10.42 -14.50 -11.47
CA LEU A 67 -10.40 -13.30 -10.65
C LEU A 67 -9.10 -13.16 -9.86
N ARG A 68 -8.59 -14.26 -9.28
CA ARG A 68 -7.31 -14.24 -8.56
C ARG A 68 -6.14 -13.87 -9.47
N ASN A 69 -6.14 -14.35 -10.72
CA ASN A 69 -5.15 -13.97 -11.73
C ASN A 69 -5.23 -12.48 -12.11
N ALA A 70 -6.45 -11.94 -12.28
CA ALA A 70 -6.63 -10.51 -12.52
C ALA A 70 -6.18 -9.66 -11.32
N VAL A 71 -6.54 -10.06 -10.10
CA VAL A 71 -6.11 -9.41 -8.86
C VAL A 71 -4.59 -9.47 -8.71
N HIS A 72 -3.96 -10.59 -9.04
CA HIS A 72 -2.51 -10.75 -8.98
C HIS A 72 -1.78 -9.72 -9.85
N GLU A 73 -2.25 -9.45 -11.07
CA GLU A 73 -1.66 -8.41 -11.92
C GLU A 73 -1.82 -7.01 -11.31
N VAL A 74 -3.00 -6.69 -10.76
CA VAL A 74 -3.24 -5.41 -10.08
C VAL A 74 -2.35 -5.27 -8.83
N ALA A 75 -2.26 -6.32 -8.02
CA ALA A 75 -1.45 -6.35 -6.80
C ALA A 75 0.04 -6.25 -7.10
N SER A 76 0.51 -6.92 -8.16
CA SER A 76 1.89 -6.82 -8.66
C SER A 76 2.24 -5.40 -9.08
N ALA A 77 1.34 -4.70 -9.80
CA ALA A 77 1.54 -3.30 -10.16
C ALA A 77 1.62 -2.39 -8.92
N ALA A 78 0.76 -2.62 -7.91
CA ALA A 78 0.82 -1.88 -6.64
C ALA A 78 2.13 -2.14 -5.88
N MET A 79 2.58 -3.40 -5.83
CA MET A 79 3.83 -3.80 -5.19
C MET A 79 5.05 -3.17 -5.89
N ALA A 80 5.06 -3.10 -7.21
CA ALA A 80 6.13 -2.43 -7.97
C ALA A 80 6.25 -0.94 -7.61
N HIS A 81 5.13 -0.23 -7.51
CA HIS A 81 5.11 1.15 -7.02
C HIS A 81 5.58 1.28 -5.58
N LEU A 82 5.17 0.35 -4.70
CA LEU A 82 5.60 0.34 -3.31
C LEU A 82 7.11 0.14 -3.17
N ASN A 83 7.68 -0.81 -3.93
CA ASN A 83 9.10 -1.10 -3.95
C ASN A 83 9.92 0.07 -4.50
N THR A 84 9.39 0.77 -5.52
CA THR A 84 10.01 1.99 -6.04
C THR A 84 10.07 3.08 -4.97
N ALA A 85 8.97 3.33 -4.25
CA ALA A 85 8.94 4.30 -3.15
C ALA A 85 9.90 3.92 -2.01
N ARG A 86 9.95 2.64 -1.63
CA ARG A 86 10.89 2.12 -0.61
C ARG A 86 12.35 2.26 -1.03
N GLY A 87 12.67 1.99 -2.30
CA GLY A 87 14.03 2.13 -2.85
C GLY A 87 14.55 3.57 -2.83
N MET A 88 13.66 4.57 -2.79
CA MET A 88 14.04 5.98 -2.70
C MET A 88 14.31 6.44 -1.26
N ARG A 89 14.04 5.61 -0.24
CA ARG A 89 14.16 5.94 1.19
C ARG A 89 15.54 6.47 1.57
N GLU A 90 16.61 5.77 1.16
CA GLU A 90 17.97 6.14 1.54
C GLU A 90 18.37 7.50 0.96
N ARG A 91 17.92 7.81 -0.26
CA ARG A 91 18.18 9.10 -0.92
C ARG A 91 17.43 10.24 -0.25
N ILE A 92 16.17 10.02 0.11
CA ILE A 92 15.34 11.00 0.84
C ILE A 92 15.93 11.24 2.23
N ALA A 93 16.25 10.18 2.97
CA ALA A 93 16.87 10.27 4.29
C ALA A 93 18.23 11.00 4.25
N ALA A 94 19.07 10.70 3.25
CA ALA A 94 20.37 11.34 3.06
C ALA A 94 20.29 12.82 2.65
N LYS A 95 19.20 13.25 1.97
CA LYS A 95 18.96 14.65 1.61
C LYS A 95 18.37 15.46 2.76
N CYS A 96 17.40 14.91 3.48
CA CYS A 96 16.81 15.55 4.65
C CYS A 96 17.84 15.74 5.77
N SER A 97 18.75 14.79 5.96
CA SER A 97 19.86 14.93 6.92
C SER A 97 20.95 15.93 6.49
N ARG A 98 21.09 16.25 5.20
CA ARG A 98 22.12 17.17 4.67
C ARG A 98 21.68 18.64 4.64
N ARG A 99 20.36 18.90 4.59
CA ARG A 99 19.81 20.26 4.48
C ARG A 99 19.50 20.90 5.84
N VAL A 100 19.58 20.12 6.92
CA VAL A 100 19.33 20.54 8.30
C VAL A 100 20.64 20.95 8.96
N LEU A 101 21.20 22.06 8.49
CA LEU A 101 22.25 22.81 9.20
C LEU A 101 21.65 23.93 10.06
N SER A 102 20.32 24.04 10.14
CA SER A 102 19.61 24.95 11.04
C SER A 102 18.68 24.19 11.99
N ILE A 103 19.18 23.97 13.21
CA ILE A 103 18.45 23.93 14.49
C ILE A 103 17.77 22.60 14.95
N SER A 104 17.28 21.68 14.12
CA SER A 104 16.50 20.52 14.66
C SER A 104 16.81 19.14 14.04
N ARG A 105 18.05 18.66 14.21
CA ARG A 105 18.60 17.41 13.60
C ARG A 105 17.83 16.10 13.87
N ARG A 106 16.94 16.04 14.86
CA ARG A 106 16.26 14.79 15.29
C ARG A 106 14.83 14.66 14.74
N GLU A 107 14.16 15.76 14.45
CA GLU A 107 12.76 15.76 14.00
C GLU A 107 12.67 15.55 12.48
N ASP A 108 13.60 16.10 11.70
CA ASP A 108 13.49 16.11 10.24
C ASP A 108 13.78 14.76 9.56
N ALA A 109 14.72 13.98 10.11
CA ALA A 109 14.95 12.60 9.64
C ALA A 109 13.75 11.69 9.98
N ALA A 110 13.11 11.94 11.13
CA ALA A 110 11.86 11.28 11.50
C ALA A 110 10.72 11.71 10.57
N THR A 111 10.65 12.97 10.13
CA THR A 111 9.64 13.47 9.16
C THR A 111 9.79 12.78 7.80
N ALA A 112 11.00 12.63 7.29
CA ALA A 112 11.26 11.93 6.03
C ALA A 112 10.88 10.44 6.09
N ALA A 113 11.23 9.76 7.19
CA ALA A 113 10.81 8.38 7.43
C ALA A 113 9.28 8.29 7.66
N ALA A 114 8.69 9.29 8.29
CA ALA A 114 7.26 9.37 8.58
C ALA A 114 6.40 9.42 7.32
N VAL A 115 6.87 10.10 6.27
CA VAL A 115 6.17 10.16 4.97
C VAL A 115 6.01 8.77 4.34
N LEU A 116 6.93 7.85 4.60
CA LEU A 116 6.87 6.48 4.11
C LEU A 116 6.19 5.49 5.07
N LEU A 117 5.76 5.91 6.27
CA LEU A 117 5.07 5.02 7.22
C LEU A 117 3.83 4.31 6.63
N PRO A 118 2.99 4.95 5.80
CA PRO A 118 1.88 4.25 5.14
C PRO A 118 2.32 3.09 4.25
N ALA A 119 3.58 3.07 3.77
CA ALA A 119 4.14 1.98 2.96
C ALA A 119 4.19 0.65 3.74
N VAL A 120 4.29 0.70 5.07
CA VAL A 120 4.27 -0.49 5.92
C VAL A 120 2.90 -1.17 5.86
N GLY A 121 1.84 -0.39 6.08
CA GLY A 121 0.46 -0.90 6.05
C GLY A 121 0.05 -1.40 4.67
N THR A 122 0.45 -0.69 3.61
CA THR A 122 0.22 -1.11 2.23
C THR A 122 0.93 -2.42 1.91
N GLY A 123 2.22 -2.53 2.24
CA GLY A 123 2.98 -3.76 2.02
C GLY A 123 2.43 -4.93 2.81
N ALA A 124 2.13 -4.74 4.10
CA ALA A 124 1.56 -5.79 4.94
C ALA A 124 0.24 -6.35 4.38
N TYR A 125 -0.58 -5.51 3.74
CA TYR A 125 -1.80 -5.96 3.07
C TYR A 125 -1.52 -6.71 1.77
N LEU A 126 -0.61 -6.22 0.93
CA LEU A 126 -0.25 -6.90 -0.32
C LEU A 126 0.41 -8.26 -0.05
N ASP A 127 1.28 -8.35 0.95
CA ASP A 127 1.89 -9.62 1.40
C ASP A 127 0.82 -10.57 1.97
N ALA A 128 -0.20 -10.04 2.65
CA ALA A 128 -1.31 -10.84 3.16
C ALA A 128 -2.20 -11.36 2.02
N LEU A 129 -2.37 -10.57 0.96
CA LEU A 129 -3.11 -10.93 -0.24
C LEU A 129 -2.37 -12.02 -1.04
N GLU A 130 -1.06 -11.88 -1.23
CA GLU A 130 -0.20 -12.88 -1.87
C GLU A 130 -0.26 -14.24 -1.15
N LYS A 131 -0.18 -14.24 0.19
CA LYS A 131 -0.28 -15.48 1.00
C LYS A 131 -1.62 -16.22 0.88
N ARG A 132 -2.63 -15.57 0.31
CA ARG A 132 -3.98 -16.10 0.11
C ARG A 132 -4.28 -16.31 -1.37
N ASP A 133 -3.23 -16.53 -2.17
CA ASP A 133 -3.35 -16.75 -3.61
C ASP A 133 -4.10 -15.61 -4.32
N PHE A 134 -3.98 -14.37 -3.82
CA PHE A 134 -4.68 -13.20 -4.35
C PHE A 134 -6.22 -13.27 -4.28
N ASP A 135 -6.76 -14.06 -3.35
CA ASP A 135 -8.19 -14.04 -3.04
C ASP A 135 -8.59 -12.78 -2.26
N VAL A 136 -9.25 -11.83 -2.94
CA VAL A 136 -9.76 -10.59 -2.34
C VAL A 136 -10.97 -10.78 -1.42
N PHE A 137 -11.63 -11.93 -1.48
CA PHE A 137 -12.80 -12.26 -0.68
C PHE A 137 -12.49 -13.18 0.51
N ASP A 138 -11.22 -13.58 0.69
CA ASP A 138 -10.80 -14.43 1.80
C ASP A 138 -11.19 -13.80 3.16
N PRO A 139 -11.92 -14.53 4.03
CA PRO A 139 -12.35 -14.02 5.33
C PRO A 139 -11.20 -13.59 6.24
N GLY A 140 -10.01 -14.15 6.05
CA GLY A 140 -8.80 -13.81 6.81
C GLY A 140 -8.19 -12.46 6.42
N LEU A 141 -8.47 -11.93 5.22
CA LEU A 141 -8.16 -10.53 4.87
C LEU A 141 -9.14 -9.55 5.51
N ILE A 142 -10.40 -9.97 5.66
CA ILE A 142 -11.51 -9.14 6.17
C ILE A 142 -11.48 -9.03 7.70
N ARG A 143 -11.18 -10.13 8.40
CA ARG A 143 -11.16 -10.16 9.88
C ARG A 143 -10.01 -9.38 10.49
N GLY A 144 -8.95 -9.10 9.73
CA GLY A 144 -7.72 -8.49 10.22
C GLY A 144 -7.02 -9.33 11.30
N THR A 145 -5.85 -8.88 11.75
CA THR A 145 -5.20 -9.43 12.94
C THR A 145 -5.86 -8.90 14.21
N MET A 146 -5.90 -9.72 15.25
CA MET A 146 -6.42 -9.32 16.57
C MET A 146 -5.87 -7.95 16.99
N PRO A 147 -6.71 -6.99 17.44
CA PRO A 147 -6.30 -5.62 17.71
C PRO A 147 -5.07 -5.52 18.63
N LEU A 148 -5.00 -6.35 19.66
CA LEU A 148 -3.88 -6.39 20.61
C LEU A 148 -2.57 -6.84 19.95
N VAL A 149 -2.60 -7.82 19.04
CA VAL A 149 -1.42 -8.29 18.31
C VAL A 149 -0.91 -7.22 17.35
N THR A 150 -1.84 -6.50 16.70
CA THR A 150 -1.50 -5.39 15.81
C THR A 150 -0.83 -4.25 16.59
N GLN A 151 -1.39 -3.86 17.74
CA GLN A 151 -0.81 -2.81 18.60
C GLN A 151 0.56 -3.21 19.16
N ALA A 152 0.73 -4.47 19.59
CA ALA A 152 2.01 -4.99 20.05
C ALA A 152 3.08 -4.99 18.93
N ARG A 153 2.72 -5.40 17.71
CA ARG A 153 3.63 -5.37 16.55
C ARG A 153 4.01 -3.95 16.14
N ILE A 154 3.07 -3.00 16.20
CA ILE A 154 3.37 -1.59 15.91
C ILE A 154 4.34 -1.04 16.94
N GLY A 155 4.07 -1.24 18.25
CA GLY A 155 4.99 -0.82 19.31
C GLY A 155 6.37 -1.44 19.20
N TRP A 156 6.45 -2.72 18.83
CA TRP A 156 7.71 -3.42 18.62
C TRP A 156 8.52 -2.92 17.42
N ASN A 157 7.87 -2.68 16.28
CA ASN A 157 8.54 -2.14 15.10
C ASN A 157 8.94 -0.67 15.30
N ALA A 158 8.13 0.12 16.02
CA ALA A 158 8.47 1.48 16.43
C ALA A 158 9.71 1.49 17.35
N TYR A 159 9.80 0.55 18.29
CA TYR A 159 10.95 0.37 19.17
C TYR A 159 12.22 -0.08 18.42
N ARG A 160 12.08 -0.95 17.40
CA ARG A 160 13.21 -1.48 16.63
C ARG A 160 13.64 -0.62 15.44
N GLY A 161 12.89 0.44 15.11
CA GLY A 161 13.17 1.24 13.92
C GLY A 161 12.95 0.49 12.60
N THR A 162 12.24 -0.64 12.63
CA THR A 162 11.97 -1.48 11.47
C THR A 162 10.61 -1.11 10.88
N TYR A 163 10.59 -0.01 10.14
CA TYR A 163 9.47 0.44 9.31
C TYR A 163 9.90 0.47 7.84
#